data_AF-E4RWQ0-F1
#
_entry.id   AF-E4RWQ0-F1
#
_cell.length_a   1.000
_cell.length_b   1.000
_cell.length_c   1.000
_cell.angle_alpha   90.00
_cell.angle_beta   90.00
_cell.angle_gamma   90.00
#
_symmetry.space_group_name_H-M   'P 1'
#
loop_
_entity.id
_entity.type
_entity.pdbx_description
1 polymer ?
#
loop_
_entity_poly.entity_id
_entity_poly.type
_entity_poly.pdbx_seq_one_letter_code
_entity_poly.pdbx_strand_id
1 'polypeptide(L)' 'MEEFLSYLQKKKIDAHAFKQHEPEIFAEWAEEFGQMHPESFTSRKKYFINPIRRKYLLKSPSEALG' A
#
# COMPACT_ATOMS: atom_id res chain seq x y z
N MET A 1 -4.18 5.38 -10.75
CA MET A 1 -3.03 4.52 -10.40
C MET A 1 -1.97 5.27 -9.60
N GLU A 2 -1.45 6.41 -10.07
CA GLU A 2 -0.40 7.18 -9.38
C GLU A 2 -0.77 7.62 -7.96
N GLU A 3 -2.02 8.04 -7.75
CA GLU A 3 -2.53 8.48 -6.44
C GLU A 3 -2.53 7.35 -5.39
N PHE A 4 -2.85 6.11 -5.81
CA PHE A 4 -2.79 4.92 -4.96
C PHE A 4 -1.34 4.56 -4.61
N LEU A 5 -0.42 4.65 -5.57
CA LEU A 5 1.02 4.42 -5.31
C LEU A 5 1.58 5.44 -4.31
N SER A 6 1.23 6.73 -4.48
CA SER A 6 1.57 7.79 -3.53
C SER A 6 0.96 7.53 -2.14
N TYR A 7 -0.28 7.05 -2.11
CA TYR A 7 -0.93 6.64 -0.86
C TYR A 7 -0.18 5.52 -0.15
N LEU A 8 0.19 4.44 -0.86
CA LEU A 8 0.95 3.33 -0.29
C LEU A 8 2.30 3.80 0.27
N GLN A 9 3.01 4.66 -0.47
CA GLN A 9 4.25 5.27 -0.01
C GLN A 9 4.06 6.07 1.29
N LYS A 10 3.02 6.91 1.38
CA LYS A 10 2.66 7.65 2.62
C LYS A 10 2.32 6.71 3.78
N LYS A 11 1.79 5.51 3.50
CA LYS A 11 1.56 4.45 4.49
C LYS A 11 2.80 3.60 4.79
N LYS A 12 3.97 3.94 4.23
CA LYS A 12 5.23 3.17 4.34
C LYS A 12 5.07 1.74 3.82
N ILE A 13 4.32 1.56 2.73
CA ILE A 13 4.12 0.28 2.06
C ILE A 13 4.89 0.31 0.73
N ASP A 14 5.73 -0.70 0.52
CA ASP A 14 6.40 -0.93 -0.75
C ASP A 14 5.38 -1.50 -1.75
N ALA A 15 4.96 -0.65 -2.70
CA ALA A 15 3.97 -1.01 -3.70
C ALA A 15 4.46 -2.11 -4.65
N HIS A 16 5.77 -2.20 -4.90
CA HIS A 16 6.34 -3.23 -5.75
C HIS A 16 6.31 -4.58 -5.05
N ALA A 17 6.79 -4.65 -3.81
CA ALA A 17 6.73 -5.88 -3.02
C ALA A 17 5.27 -6.33 -2.77
N PHE A 18 4.36 -5.39 -2.47
CA PHE A 18 2.95 -5.68 -2.29
C PHE A 18 2.32 -6.26 -3.58
N LYS A 19 2.53 -5.61 -4.73
CA LYS A 19 1.99 -6.09 -6.02
C LYS A 19 2.59 -7.45 -6.43
N GLN A 20 3.87 -7.70 -6.15
CA GLN A 20 4.51 -8.96 -6.52
C GLN A 20 3.99 -10.15 -5.70
N HIS A 21 3.77 -9.96 -4.40
CA HIS A 21 3.42 -11.07 -3.50
C HIS A 21 1.91 -11.24 -3.32
N GLU A 22 1.12 -10.18 -3.47
CA GLU A 22 -0.35 -10.20 -3.31
C GLU A 22 -1.03 -9.41 -4.46
N PRO A 23 -0.87 -9.84 -5.73
CA PRO A 23 -1.34 -9.10 -6.91
C PRO A 23 -2.85 -8.91 -6.97
N GLU A 24 -3.63 -9.89 -6.52
CA GLU A 24 -5.10 -9.82 -6.50
C GLU A 24 -5.60 -8.78 -5.50
N ILE A 25 -5.04 -8.78 -4.28
CA ILE A 25 -5.37 -7.81 -3.24
C ILE A 25 -4.91 -6.41 -3.65
N PHE A 26 -3.74 -6.29 -4.28
CA PHE A 26 -3.28 -5.02 -4.83
C PHE A 26 -4.25 -4.44 -5.86
N ALA A 27 -4.75 -5.28 -6.79
CA ALA A 27 -5.70 -4.85 -7.81
C ALA A 27 -7.05 -4.44 -7.20
N GLU A 28 -7.60 -5.24 -6.29
CA GLU A 28 -8.83 -4.92 -5.55
C GLU A 28 -8.70 -3.58 -4.82
N TRP A 29 -7.58 -3.37 -4.11
CA TRP A 29 -7.38 -2.13 -3.37
C TRP A 29 -7.19 -0.94 -4.29
N ALA A 30 -6.52 -1.09 -5.43
CA ALA A 30 -6.36 -0.02 -6.40
C ALA A 30 -7.73 0.39 -7.00
N GLU A 31 -8.61 -0.58 -7.26
CA GLU A 31 -9.97 -0.32 -7.73
C GLU A 31 -10.80 0.37 -6.65
N GLU A 32 -10.86 -0.20 -5.44
CA GLU A 32 -11.62 0.38 -4.32
C GLU A 32 -11.14 1.79 -3.97
N PHE A 33 -9.82 2.01 -3.96
CA PHE A 33 -9.24 3.32 -3.71
C PHE A 33 -9.70 4.36 -4.75
N GLY A 34 -9.87 3.97 -6.01
CA GLY A 34 -10.37 4.84 -7.07
C GLY A 34 -11.84 5.25 -6.90
N GLN A 35 -12.59 4.58 -6.03
CA GLN A 35 -14.02 4.84 -5.80
C GLN A 35 -14.29 5.76 -4.60
N MET A 36 -13.27 6.14 -3.82
CA MET A 36 -13.47 6.94 -2.61
C MET A 36 -12.26 7.79 -2.22
N HIS A 37 -12.47 8.77 -1.34
CA HIS A 37 -11.39 9.58 -0.80
C HIS A 37 -10.40 8.73 0.04
N PRO A 38 -9.09 9.06 0.05
CA PRO A 38 -8.06 8.26 0.76
C PRO A 38 -8.32 8.05 2.26
N GLU A 39 -8.99 9.00 2.92
CA GLU A 39 -9.37 8.90 4.33
C GLU A 39 -10.47 7.86 4.57
N SER A 40 -11.48 7.83 3.70
CA SER A 40 -12.55 6.82 3.72
C SER A 40 -11.97 5.43 3.47
N PHE A 41 -11.08 5.30 2.47
CA PHE A 41 -10.36 4.05 2.20
C PHE A 41 -9.56 3.58 3.41
N THR A 42 -8.78 4.49 4.02
CA THR A 42 -7.98 4.19 5.22
C THR A 42 -8.87 3.71 6.36
N SER A 43 -10.02 4.34 6.58
CA SER A 43 -10.94 3.97 7.66
C SER A 43 -11.53 2.58 7.45
N ARG A 44 -11.93 2.24 6.21
CA ARG A 44 -12.47 0.92 5.86
C ARG A 44 -11.42 -0.19 5.91
N LYS A 45 -10.20 0.07 5.41
CA LYS A 45 -9.14 -0.94 5.30
C LYS A 45 -8.13 -0.89 6.45
N LYS A 46 -8.35 -0.11 7.51
CA LYS A 46 -7.41 0.10 8.63
C LYS A 46 -6.80 -1.20 9.18
N TYR A 47 -7.64 -2.21 9.39
CA TYR A 47 -7.23 -3.50 9.94
C TYR A 47 -6.41 -4.35 8.96
N PHE A 48 -6.53 -4.10 7.66
CA PHE A 48 -5.77 -4.79 6.62
C PHE A 48 -4.49 -4.05 6.24
N ILE A 49 -4.50 -2.71 6.27
CA ILE A 49 -3.33 -1.87 6.00
C ILE A 49 -2.19 -2.19 6.98
N ASN A 50 -2.51 -2.44 8.26
CA ASN A 50 -1.51 -2.73 9.27
C ASN A 50 -0.70 -4.02 9.01
N PRO A 51 -1.32 -5.19 8.73
CA PRO A 51 -0.63 -6.38 8.24
C PRO A 51 0.17 -6.15 6.96
N ILE A 52 -0.42 -5.53 5.93
CA ILE A 52 0.25 -5.26 4.64
C ILE A 52 1.52 -4.42 4.83
N ARG A 53 1.44 -3.38 5.66
CA ARG A 53 2.61 -2.54 6.02
C ARG A 53 3.70 -3.30 6.75
N ARG A 54 3.37 -4.29 7.59
CA ARG A 54 4.38 -5.12 8.27
C ARG A 54 5.06 -6.08 7.30
N LYS A 55 4.31 -6.64 6.35
CA LYS A 55 4.84 -7.56 5.31
C LYS A 55 5.71 -6.83 4.29
N TYR A 56 5.26 -5.65 3.85
CA TYR A 56 5.87 -4.89 2.75
C TYR A 56 6.28 -3.51 3.24
N LEU A 57 7.00 -3.43 4.34
CA LEU A 57 7.48 -2.16 4.88
C LEU A 57 8.42 -1.52 3.86
N LEU A 58 8.09 -0.30 3.42
CA LEU A 58 8.97 0.48 2.56
C LEU A 58 10.21 0.86 3.37
N LYS A 59 11.32 0.14 3.13
CA LYS A 59 12.62 0.48 3.69
C LYS A 59 13.04 1.83 3.12
N SER A 60 13.57 2.70 3.97
CA SER A 60 14.12 3.97 3.49
C SER A 60 15.23 3.66 2.46
N PRO A 61 15.47 4.53 1.46
CA PRO A 61 16.55 4.33 0.48
C PRO A 61 17.94 4.09 1.11
N SER A 62 18.13 4.49 2.37
CA SER A 62 19.37 4.33 3.13
C SER A 62 19.66 2.91 3.66
N GLU A 63 18.71 1.97 3.60
CA GLU A 63 18.86 0.63 4.22
C GLU A 63 18.94 -0.52 3.20
N ALA A 64 19.08 -0.21 1.91
CA ALA A 64 19.27 -1.21 0.83
C ALA A 64 20.75 -1.45 0.46
N LEU A 65 21.70 -0.81 1.16
CA LEU A 65 23.15 -0.93 0.93
C LEU A 65 23.94 -1.14 2.24
N GLY A 66 23.47 -2.05 3.09
CA GLY A 66 24.21 -2.53 4.26
C GLY A 66 24.41 -4.04 4.19
#